data_AF-A0A9P5XA00-F1
#
_entry.id   AF-A0A9P5XA00-F1
#
_cell.length_a   1.000
_cell.length_b   1.000
_cell.length_c   1.000
_cell.angle_alpha   90.00
_cell.angle_beta   90.00
_cell.angle_gamma   90.00
#
_symmetry.space_group_name_H-M   'P 1'
#
loop_
_entity.id
_entity.type
_entity.pdbx_description
1 polymer ?
#
loop_
_entity_poly.entity_id
_entity_poly.type
_entity_poly.pdbx_seq_one_letter_code
_entity_poly.pdbx_strand_id
1 'polypeptide(L)'
;MPTTTATVTHNGSTHVSLKAVVIPSGVPKHSILSPPLSPSQSMSAGTAATVRSLYNRATRAFLHRDIRLTYTLLEAAFVIVQPPPTSTPDIFTDDRRKWDILRITLESTVYASNPSQTEKAALPDPLHTSLSETPHALISKFYGRSLSLFTPADSVSPGPNAAHIPPQVLATLVLASLRVECPDLGRVIIEDWLARRDPMPIAADEGPDGYAKILDLYCLHVLPKLQQWDYASEFLEYESELSPKSRERLKSQLNALRAQSQTSFGSSRPLQDGFDSATPRPRSPAASSSSSSSLSTTSTHTVVPTNRSSGLAQTHSRSSSRSSKSDATARAAAQSRKSRLPSLQAQNENARSSNSRSRNSRTASSSSTSGIRPSTLPRASPVAQSTAVTRLSTYSLVKATIEPYLSTSRLTTMFVLFVVFPLVSFLIRKRRRAAGTANAGRAGARATTAITNAELVRRRLGGVEVGILGRAWGGVIRAVTDTVKMAGSGL
;
A
#
# COMPACT_ATOMS: atom_id res chain seq x y z
N MET A 1 -57.72 -29.96 10.63
CA MET A 1 -57.45 -29.33 9.31
C MET A 1 -56.14 -28.57 9.41
N PRO A 2 -55.09 -28.92 8.64
CA PRO A 2 -53.86 -28.15 8.60
C PRO A 2 -53.87 -27.16 7.41
N THR A 3 -53.49 -25.92 7.67
CA THR A 3 -53.36 -24.86 6.67
C THR A 3 -51.91 -24.75 6.23
N THR A 4 -51.66 -25.05 4.95
CA THR A 4 -50.35 -25.01 4.32
C THR A 4 -50.07 -23.58 3.84
N THR A 5 -49.04 -22.92 4.39
CA THR A 5 -48.55 -21.62 3.90
C THR A 5 -47.34 -21.86 3.00
N ALA A 6 -47.48 -21.57 1.70
CA ALA A 6 -46.39 -21.59 0.73
C ALA A 6 -45.81 -20.18 0.58
N THR A 7 -44.52 -20.03 0.88
CA THR A 7 -43.76 -18.79 0.67
C THR A 7 -42.99 -18.90 -0.64
N VAL A 8 -43.31 -18.03 -1.60
CA VAL A 8 -42.61 -17.90 -2.89
C VAL A 8 -41.50 -16.87 -2.74
N THR A 9 -40.24 -17.32 -2.76
CA THR A 9 -39.06 -16.45 -2.84
C THR A 9 -38.64 -16.26 -4.29
N HIS A 10 -38.81 -15.05 -4.82
CA HIS A 10 -38.24 -14.62 -6.09
C HIS A 10 -36.78 -14.18 -5.91
N ASN A 11 -35.83 -15.02 -6.32
CA ASN A 11 -34.43 -14.65 -6.46
C ASN A 11 -34.18 -14.05 -7.86
N GLY A 12 -34.13 -12.72 -7.94
CA GLY A 12 -33.69 -11.99 -9.12
C GLY A 12 -32.16 -12.01 -9.25
N SER A 13 -31.61 -13.09 -9.82
CA SER A 13 -30.21 -13.17 -10.25
C SER A 13 -30.04 -12.35 -11.53
N THR A 14 -29.47 -11.15 -11.42
CA THR A 14 -28.97 -10.41 -12.59
C THR A 14 -27.72 -11.13 -13.10
N HIS A 15 -27.91 -12.08 -14.01
CA HIS A 15 -26.84 -12.68 -14.79
C HIS A 15 -26.13 -11.59 -15.60
N VAL A 16 -24.93 -11.20 -15.17
CA VAL A 16 -23.99 -10.50 -16.03
C VAL A 16 -23.60 -11.49 -17.13
N SER A 17 -24.05 -11.22 -18.34
CA SER A 17 -23.78 -12.05 -19.52
C SER A 17 -22.28 -11.99 -19.82
N LEU A 18 -21.52 -12.91 -19.24
CA LEU A 18 -20.18 -13.24 -19.69
C LEU A 18 -20.35 -13.84 -21.07
N LYS A 19 -19.95 -13.09 -22.10
CA LYS A 19 -19.93 -13.56 -23.49
C LYS A 19 -18.93 -14.72 -23.54
N ALA A 20 -19.44 -15.94 -23.34
CA ALA A 20 -18.67 -17.17 -23.36
C ALA A 20 -18.00 -17.30 -24.72
N VAL A 21 -16.68 -17.33 -24.72
CA VAL A 21 -15.89 -17.76 -25.88
C VAL A 21 -16.12 -19.26 -26.00
N VAL A 22 -17.00 -19.64 -26.93
CA VAL A 22 -17.24 -21.03 -27.32
C VAL A 22 -15.97 -21.53 -28.01
N ILE A 23 -15.26 -22.45 -27.36
CA ILE A 23 -14.17 -23.21 -27.97
C ILE A 23 -14.82 -24.40 -28.72
N PRO A 24 -14.73 -24.49 -30.05
CA PRO A 24 -15.33 -25.60 -30.78
C PRO A 24 -14.51 -26.88 -30.58
N SER A 25 -15.10 -27.88 -29.90
CA SER A 25 -14.62 -29.26 -29.94
C SER A 25 -15.07 -29.92 -31.25
N GLY A 26 -14.12 -30.15 -32.15
CA GLY A 26 -14.35 -30.89 -33.39
C GLY A 26 -13.06 -31.52 -33.89
N VAL A 27 -12.89 -32.81 -33.61
CA VAL A 27 -11.81 -33.66 -34.14
C VAL A 27 -12.27 -34.24 -35.48
N PRO A 28 -11.44 -34.13 -36.53
CA PRO A 28 -11.22 -35.27 -37.41
C PRO A 28 -9.72 -35.62 -37.48
N LYS A 29 -9.43 -36.89 -37.22
CA LYS A 29 -8.12 -37.52 -37.43
C LYS A 29 -7.82 -37.59 -38.93
N HIS A 30 -6.87 -36.78 -39.41
CA HIS A 30 -6.09 -37.13 -40.60
C HIS A 30 -4.63 -36.75 -40.38
N SER A 31 -3.78 -37.78 -40.39
CA SER A 31 -2.33 -37.70 -40.28
C SER A 31 -1.73 -37.15 -41.57
N ILE A 32 -1.24 -35.90 -41.53
CA ILE A 32 -0.32 -35.36 -42.54
C ILE A 32 0.76 -34.57 -41.81
N LEU A 33 2.00 -35.06 -41.92
CA LEU A 33 3.23 -34.39 -41.47
C LEU A 33 3.29 -32.98 -42.08
N SER A 34 3.10 -31.97 -41.25
CA SER A 34 3.34 -30.56 -41.57
C SER A 34 4.36 -29.98 -40.58
N PRO A 35 5.26 -29.08 -41.03
CA PRO A 35 6.30 -28.50 -40.18
C PRO A 35 5.70 -27.65 -39.05
N PRO A 36 6.40 -27.50 -37.90
CA PRO A 36 5.87 -26.83 -36.71
C PRO A 36 5.72 -25.32 -36.95
N LEU A 37 4.53 -24.92 -37.39
CA LEU A 37 4.10 -23.52 -37.44
C LEU A 37 3.79 -23.07 -36.02
N SER A 38 4.68 -22.27 -35.43
CA SER A 38 4.55 -21.64 -34.10
C SER A 38 3.23 -20.87 -33.94
N PRO A 39 2.22 -21.40 -33.22
CA PRO A 39 0.93 -20.75 -33.04
C PRO A 39 0.78 -20.35 -31.57
N SER A 40 1.26 -19.18 -31.16
CA SER A 40 1.07 -18.77 -29.75
C SER A 40 1.04 -17.27 -29.45
N GLN A 41 1.50 -16.38 -30.33
CA GLN A 41 1.58 -14.95 -29.97
C GLN A 41 0.26 -14.17 -30.06
N SER A 42 -0.67 -14.56 -30.94
CA SER A 42 -1.91 -13.78 -31.17
C SER A 42 -2.94 -13.93 -30.04
N MET A 43 -2.98 -15.06 -29.33
CA MET A 43 -3.94 -15.29 -28.24
C MET A 43 -3.57 -14.53 -26.95
N SER A 44 -2.27 -14.32 -26.71
CA SER A 44 -1.78 -13.61 -25.51
C SER A 44 -2.19 -12.13 -25.48
N ALA A 45 -2.25 -11.48 -26.66
CA ALA A 45 -2.63 -10.08 -26.76
C ALA A 45 -4.10 -9.82 -26.36
N GLY A 46 -5.02 -10.69 -26.80
CA GLY A 46 -6.44 -10.58 -26.44
C GLY A 46 -6.70 -10.81 -24.95
N THR A 47 -5.94 -11.73 -24.35
CA THR A 47 -6.01 -12.04 -22.92
C THR A 47 -5.54 -10.85 -22.07
N ALA A 48 -4.40 -10.24 -22.41
CA ALA A 48 -3.90 -9.06 -21.71
C ALA A 48 -4.86 -7.86 -21.77
N ALA A 49 -5.49 -7.62 -22.92
CA ALA A 49 -6.52 -6.57 -23.04
C ALA A 49 -7.73 -6.83 -22.12
N THR A 50 -8.15 -8.10 -22.02
CA THR A 50 -9.25 -8.51 -21.14
C THR A 50 -8.90 -8.28 -19.67
N VAL A 51 -7.71 -8.69 -19.23
CA VAL A 51 -7.22 -8.50 -17.85
C VAL A 51 -7.17 -7.01 -17.48
N ARG A 52 -6.69 -6.14 -18.38
CA ARG A 52 -6.68 -4.68 -18.15
C ARG A 52 -8.09 -4.09 -18.03
N SER A 53 -9.02 -4.55 -18.86
CA SER A 53 -10.43 -4.14 -18.79
C SER A 53 -11.06 -4.54 -17.45
N LEU A 54 -10.82 -5.78 -17.01
CA LEU A 54 -11.26 -6.27 -15.70
C LEU A 54 -10.67 -5.42 -14.56
N TYR A 55 -9.38 -5.06 -14.64
CA TYR A 55 -8.72 -4.27 -13.61
C TYR A 55 -9.33 -2.87 -13.48
N ASN A 56 -9.58 -2.19 -14.61
CA ASN A 56 -10.23 -0.89 -14.62
C ASN A 56 -11.66 -0.94 -14.05
N ARG A 57 -12.38 -2.04 -14.28
CA ARG A 57 -13.71 -2.23 -13.70
C ARG A 57 -13.64 -2.53 -12.20
N ALA A 58 -12.71 -3.37 -11.77
CA ALA A 58 -12.52 -3.76 -10.37
C ALA A 58 -12.09 -2.58 -9.50
N THR A 59 -11.18 -1.74 -10.00
CA THR A 59 -10.74 -0.52 -9.33
C THR A 59 -11.87 0.50 -9.20
N ARG A 60 -12.70 0.70 -10.24
CA ARG A 60 -13.91 1.53 -10.13
C ARG A 60 -14.89 1.00 -9.09
N ALA A 61 -15.19 -0.31 -9.14
CA ALA A 61 -16.05 -0.96 -8.15
C ALA A 61 -15.51 -0.77 -6.72
N PHE A 62 -14.19 -0.91 -6.54
CA PHE A 62 -13.52 -0.73 -5.25
C PHE A 62 -13.67 0.71 -4.73
N LEU A 63 -13.46 1.71 -5.60
CA LEU A 63 -13.63 3.12 -5.28
C LEU A 63 -15.09 3.46 -4.89
N HIS A 64 -16.06 2.79 -5.51
CA HIS A 64 -17.48 2.91 -5.17
C HIS A 64 -17.91 2.04 -3.97
N ARG A 65 -16.96 1.37 -3.31
CA ARG A 65 -17.20 0.44 -2.19
C ARG A 65 -18.12 -0.73 -2.52
N ASP A 66 -18.20 -1.13 -3.79
CA ASP A 66 -18.89 -2.35 -4.21
C ASP A 66 -17.98 -3.57 -4.01
N ILE A 67 -17.85 -4.00 -2.76
CA ILE A 67 -16.94 -5.07 -2.32
C ILE A 67 -17.22 -6.39 -3.05
N ARG A 68 -18.50 -6.72 -3.24
CA ARG A 68 -18.92 -7.97 -3.89
C ARG A 68 -18.53 -8.01 -5.36
N LEU A 69 -18.75 -6.90 -6.09
CA LEU A 69 -18.33 -6.82 -7.49
C LEU A 69 -16.80 -6.82 -7.61
N THR A 70 -16.09 -6.08 -6.77
CA THR A 70 -14.62 -6.09 -6.76
C THR A 70 -14.08 -7.50 -6.53
N TYR A 71 -14.61 -8.23 -5.55
CA TYR A 71 -14.21 -9.60 -5.26
C TYR A 71 -14.47 -10.54 -6.43
N THR A 72 -15.66 -10.46 -7.04
CA THR A 72 -16.02 -11.29 -8.21
C THR A 72 -15.06 -11.04 -9.39
N LEU A 73 -14.67 -9.79 -9.61
CA LEU A 73 -13.72 -9.43 -10.68
C LEU A 73 -12.28 -9.85 -10.36
N LEU A 74 -11.89 -9.86 -9.08
CA LEU A 74 -10.61 -10.39 -8.62
C LEU A 74 -10.51 -11.90 -8.91
N GLU A 75 -11.53 -12.67 -8.52
CA GLU A 75 -11.58 -14.11 -8.79
C GLU A 75 -11.49 -14.40 -10.29
N ALA A 76 -12.28 -13.69 -11.11
CA ALA A 76 -12.22 -13.83 -12.56
C ALA A 76 -10.84 -13.49 -13.14
N ALA A 77 -10.13 -12.51 -12.57
CA ALA A 77 -8.79 -12.14 -13.01
C ALA A 77 -7.73 -13.17 -12.62
N PHE A 78 -7.78 -13.72 -11.40
CA PHE A 78 -6.80 -14.71 -10.94
C PHE A 78 -6.94 -16.09 -11.59
N VAL A 79 -8.08 -16.38 -12.24
CA VAL A 79 -8.18 -17.53 -13.16
C VAL A 79 -7.27 -17.36 -14.39
N ILE A 80 -7.07 -16.12 -14.85
CA ILE A 80 -6.26 -15.78 -16.03
C ILE A 80 -4.80 -15.51 -15.64
N VAL A 81 -4.61 -14.81 -14.52
CA VAL A 81 -3.31 -14.35 -14.04
C VAL A 81 -2.66 -15.44 -13.18
N GLN A 82 -1.93 -16.33 -13.84
CA GLN A 82 -1.23 -17.45 -13.21
C GLN A 82 0.21 -17.08 -12.80
N PRO A 83 0.83 -17.85 -11.88
CA PRO A 83 2.25 -17.72 -11.55
C PRO A 83 3.15 -17.77 -12.80
N PRO A 84 4.30 -17.09 -12.80
CA PRO A 84 5.19 -17.10 -13.95
C PRO A 84 5.67 -18.52 -14.27
N PRO A 85 5.65 -18.95 -15.54
CA PRO A 85 6.11 -20.30 -15.89
C PRO A 85 7.63 -20.44 -15.74
N THR A 86 8.37 -19.36 -16.01
CA THR A 86 9.83 -19.31 -15.98
C THR A 86 10.30 -18.11 -15.17
N SER A 87 11.58 -18.11 -14.78
CA SER A 87 12.18 -16.98 -14.03
C SER A 87 12.32 -15.69 -14.85
N THR A 88 12.10 -15.74 -16.16
CA THR A 88 12.15 -14.57 -17.04
C THR A 88 10.85 -13.76 -16.93
N PRO A 89 10.90 -12.42 -16.87
CA PRO A 89 9.71 -11.58 -16.83
C PRO A 89 8.78 -11.85 -18.03
N ASP A 90 7.50 -12.12 -17.76
CA ASP A 90 6.47 -12.30 -18.79
C ASP A 90 5.59 -11.05 -18.98
N ILE A 91 4.67 -11.11 -19.94
CA ILE A 91 3.72 -10.04 -20.29
C ILE A 91 2.75 -9.70 -19.13
N PHE A 92 2.50 -10.63 -18.23
CA PHE A 92 1.56 -10.49 -17.10
C PHE A 92 2.25 -10.06 -15.81
N THR A 93 3.57 -9.86 -15.78
CA THR A 93 4.31 -9.46 -14.58
C THR A 93 3.72 -8.22 -13.92
N ASP A 94 3.44 -7.18 -14.72
CA ASP A 94 2.83 -5.94 -14.24
C ASP A 94 1.38 -6.13 -13.79
N ASP A 95 0.64 -7.01 -14.46
CA ASP A 95 -0.76 -7.29 -14.14
C ASP A 95 -0.86 -8.09 -12.83
N ARG A 96 -0.01 -9.10 -12.62
CA ARG A 96 0.15 -9.82 -11.34
C ARG A 96 0.37 -8.85 -10.19
N ARG A 97 1.33 -7.93 -10.34
CA ARG A 97 1.63 -6.89 -9.35
C ARG A 97 0.39 -6.04 -9.02
N LYS A 98 -0.29 -5.51 -10.04
CA LYS A 98 -1.46 -4.65 -9.85
C LYS A 98 -2.63 -5.38 -9.17
N TRP A 99 -2.93 -6.60 -9.62
CA TRP A 99 -4.03 -7.39 -9.08
C TRP A 99 -3.78 -7.83 -7.64
N ASP A 100 -2.55 -8.21 -7.30
CA ASP A 100 -2.22 -8.59 -5.92
C ASP A 100 -2.30 -7.39 -4.96
N ILE A 101 -1.80 -6.22 -5.38
CA ILE A 101 -1.95 -4.97 -4.61
C ILE A 101 -3.44 -4.67 -4.36
N LEU A 102 -4.29 -4.79 -5.38
CA LEU A 102 -5.74 -4.57 -5.23
C LEU A 102 -6.36 -5.58 -4.27
N ARG A 103 -5.98 -6.87 -4.37
CA ARG A 103 -6.44 -7.94 -3.47
C ARG A 103 -6.07 -7.65 -2.02
N ILE A 104 -4.79 -7.43 -1.73
CA ILE A 104 -4.30 -7.12 -0.37
C ILE A 104 -4.99 -5.88 0.19
N THR A 105 -5.14 -4.84 -0.63
CA THR A 105 -5.78 -3.59 -0.22
C THR A 105 -7.27 -3.78 0.09
N LEU A 106 -8.00 -4.54 -0.74
CA LEU A 106 -9.40 -4.87 -0.49
C LEU A 106 -9.56 -5.61 0.83
N GLU A 107 -8.86 -6.73 0.96
CA GLU A 107 -9.02 -7.64 2.10
C GLU A 107 -8.58 -6.97 3.42
N SER A 108 -7.45 -6.27 3.44
CA SER A 108 -7.02 -5.50 4.63
C SER A 108 -7.95 -4.34 4.97
N THR A 109 -8.58 -3.70 3.97
CA THR A 109 -9.55 -2.63 4.20
C THR A 109 -10.83 -3.16 4.82
N VAL A 110 -11.35 -4.26 4.28
CA VAL A 110 -12.54 -4.93 4.82
C VAL A 110 -12.26 -5.39 6.25
N TYR A 111 -11.11 -6.03 6.49
CA TYR A 111 -10.71 -6.48 7.82
C TYR A 111 -10.60 -5.32 8.82
N ALA A 112 -9.83 -4.27 8.50
CA ALA A 112 -9.62 -3.14 9.39
C ALA A 112 -10.88 -2.28 9.62
N SER A 113 -11.86 -2.32 8.71
CA SER A 113 -13.13 -1.59 8.89
C SER A 113 -14.06 -2.22 9.92
N ASN A 114 -13.88 -3.51 10.25
CA ASN A 114 -14.78 -4.30 11.08
C ASN A 114 -16.28 -4.03 10.76
N PRO A 115 -16.76 -4.46 9.58
CA PRO A 115 -18.09 -4.10 9.09
C PRO A 115 -19.20 -4.51 10.06
N SER A 116 -20.33 -3.81 10.03
CA SER A 116 -21.50 -4.16 10.84
C SER A 116 -22.06 -5.53 10.48
N GLN A 117 -22.88 -6.15 11.36
CA GLN A 117 -23.43 -7.49 11.12
C GLN A 117 -24.24 -7.58 9.80
N THR A 118 -25.00 -6.53 9.47
CA THR A 118 -25.75 -6.44 8.21
C THR A 118 -24.83 -6.40 6.99
N GLU A 119 -23.73 -5.64 7.07
CA GLU A 119 -22.73 -5.59 6.00
C GLU A 119 -21.98 -6.92 5.88
N LYS A 120 -21.66 -7.58 7.00
CA LYS A 120 -21.04 -8.92 7.01
C LYS A 120 -21.89 -9.94 6.26
N ALA A 121 -23.22 -9.89 6.40
CA ALA A 121 -24.14 -10.78 5.70
C ALA A 121 -24.16 -10.56 4.17
N ALA A 122 -23.76 -9.38 3.70
CA ALA A 122 -23.67 -9.06 2.27
C ALA A 122 -22.31 -9.37 1.65
N LEU A 123 -21.30 -9.75 2.46
CA LEU A 123 -19.95 -10.05 1.98
C LEU A 123 -19.86 -11.46 1.36
N PRO A 124 -18.98 -11.65 0.35
CA PRO A 124 -18.59 -12.97 -0.12
C PRO A 124 -18.04 -13.87 1.00
N ASP A 125 -18.37 -15.17 0.96
CA ASP A 125 -17.97 -16.15 1.98
C ASP A 125 -16.46 -16.16 2.30
N PRO A 126 -15.53 -16.05 1.32
CA PRO A 126 -14.11 -16.05 1.63
C PRO A 126 -13.68 -14.83 2.47
N LEU A 127 -14.32 -13.67 2.27
CA LEU A 127 -14.07 -12.48 3.07
C LEU A 127 -14.66 -12.63 4.48
N HIS A 128 -15.81 -13.31 4.60
CA HIS A 128 -16.39 -13.63 5.90
C HIS A 128 -15.45 -14.53 6.73
N THR A 129 -14.88 -15.57 6.11
CA THR A 129 -13.87 -16.42 6.75
C THR A 129 -12.65 -15.59 7.18
N SER A 130 -12.12 -14.74 6.30
CA SER A 130 -10.99 -13.85 6.63
C SER A 130 -11.29 -12.88 7.80
N LEU A 131 -12.55 -12.46 7.98
CA LEU A 131 -12.94 -11.63 9.13
C LEU A 131 -12.95 -12.37 10.47
N SER A 132 -12.99 -13.71 10.43
CA SER A 132 -12.89 -14.57 11.63
C SER A 132 -11.45 -15.00 11.95
N GLU A 133 -10.51 -14.78 11.03
CA GLU A 133 -9.10 -15.08 11.22
C GLU A 133 -8.44 -14.04 12.14
N THR A 134 -7.37 -14.43 12.84
CA THR A 134 -6.55 -13.47 13.60
C THR A 134 -5.77 -12.56 12.64
N PRO A 135 -5.36 -11.33 13.06
CA PRO A 135 -4.58 -10.44 12.19
C PRO A 135 -3.30 -11.10 11.67
N HIS A 136 -2.65 -11.92 12.51
CA HIS A 136 -1.46 -12.66 12.15
C HIS A 136 -1.74 -13.73 11.07
N ALA A 137 -2.79 -14.53 11.24
CA ALA A 137 -3.17 -15.56 10.27
C ALA A 137 -3.54 -14.94 8.91
N LEU A 138 -4.28 -13.83 8.93
CA LEU A 138 -4.69 -13.09 7.75
C LEU A 138 -3.47 -12.60 6.93
N ILE A 139 -2.55 -11.90 7.58
CA ILE A 139 -1.37 -11.35 6.89
C ILE A 139 -0.43 -12.47 6.44
N SER A 140 -0.34 -13.56 7.21
CA SER A 140 0.44 -14.75 6.81
C SER A 140 -0.13 -15.38 5.54
N LYS A 141 -1.46 -15.47 5.44
CA LYS A 141 -2.17 -15.92 4.23
C LYS A 141 -1.95 -14.97 3.06
N PHE A 142 -1.91 -13.66 3.27
CA PHE A 142 -1.60 -12.70 2.21
C PHE A 142 -0.20 -12.93 1.67
N TYR A 143 0.77 -13.03 2.58
CA TYR A 143 2.17 -13.26 2.24
C TYR A 143 2.37 -14.58 1.50
N GLY A 144 1.79 -15.69 2.00
CA GLY A 144 1.85 -16.99 1.34
C GLY A 144 1.25 -16.98 -0.07
N ARG A 145 0.11 -16.29 -0.27
CA ARG A 145 -0.48 -16.14 -1.61
C ARG A 145 0.40 -15.32 -2.53
N SER A 146 0.98 -14.21 -2.07
CA SER A 146 1.91 -13.40 -2.87
C SER A 146 3.16 -14.21 -3.25
N LEU A 147 3.74 -14.95 -2.30
CA LEU A 147 4.86 -15.85 -2.58
C LEU A 147 4.52 -16.85 -3.69
N SER A 148 3.38 -17.53 -3.59
CA SER A 148 2.94 -18.50 -4.60
C SER A 148 2.66 -17.85 -5.96
N LEU A 149 2.19 -16.60 -5.99
CA LEU A 149 1.85 -15.88 -7.22
C LEU A 149 3.09 -15.41 -7.98
N PHE A 150 4.17 -15.06 -7.28
CA PHE A 150 5.38 -14.52 -7.90
C PHE A 150 6.52 -15.53 -8.04
N THR A 151 6.47 -16.66 -7.34
CA THR A 151 7.49 -17.71 -7.50
C THR A 151 7.31 -18.42 -8.84
N PRO A 152 8.34 -18.47 -9.71
CA PRO A 152 8.28 -19.20 -10.96
C PRO A 152 8.07 -20.70 -10.76
N ALA A 153 7.28 -21.33 -11.63
CA ALA A 153 7.05 -22.77 -11.57
C ALA A 153 8.33 -23.60 -11.82
N ASP A 154 9.25 -23.08 -12.64
CA ASP A 154 10.54 -23.71 -12.99
C ASP A 154 11.70 -23.31 -12.05
N SER A 155 11.40 -22.80 -10.85
CA SER A 155 12.46 -22.42 -9.91
C SER A 155 13.23 -23.65 -9.42
N VAL A 156 14.57 -23.62 -9.53
CA VAL A 156 15.48 -24.69 -9.09
C VAL A 156 15.30 -25.04 -7.61
N SER A 157 14.94 -24.06 -6.78
CA SER A 157 14.59 -24.30 -5.38
C SER A 157 13.12 -24.71 -5.29
N PRO A 158 12.80 -25.92 -4.81
CA PRO A 158 11.42 -26.33 -4.61
C PRO A 158 10.83 -25.58 -3.41
N GLY A 159 10.23 -24.42 -3.64
CA GLY A 159 9.50 -23.70 -2.61
C GLY A 159 9.25 -22.22 -2.91
N PRO A 160 8.26 -21.62 -2.23
CA PRO A 160 8.00 -20.19 -2.32
C PRO A 160 9.26 -19.39 -1.93
N ASN A 161 9.63 -18.40 -2.76
CA ASN A 161 10.82 -17.60 -2.53
C ASN A 161 10.48 -16.09 -2.52
N ALA A 162 10.74 -15.43 -1.40
CA ALA A 162 10.48 -14.00 -1.23
C ALA A 162 11.27 -13.12 -2.21
N ALA A 163 12.41 -13.59 -2.71
CA ALA A 163 13.23 -12.85 -3.68
C ALA A 163 12.45 -12.43 -4.95
N HIS A 164 11.39 -13.17 -5.30
CA HIS A 164 10.58 -12.88 -6.49
C HIS A 164 9.46 -11.87 -6.23
N ILE A 165 9.21 -11.47 -4.98
CA ILE A 165 8.14 -10.51 -4.66
C ILE A 165 8.57 -9.11 -5.12
N PRO A 166 7.76 -8.43 -5.97
CA PRO A 166 8.04 -7.06 -6.36
C PRO A 166 8.00 -6.11 -5.15
N PRO A 167 8.92 -5.12 -5.04
CA PRO A 167 8.97 -4.21 -3.89
C PRO A 167 7.65 -3.49 -3.60
N GLN A 168 6.84 -3.18 -4.62
CA GLN A 168 5.54 -2.52 -4.42
C GLN A 168 4.51 -3.45 -3.76
N VAL A 169 4.55 -4.76 -4.05
CA VAL A 169 3.70 -5.75 -3.38
C VAL A 169 4.16 -5.92 -1.94
N LEU A 170 5.47 -6.03 -1.72
CA LEU A 170 6.07 -6.12 -0.39
C LEU A 170 5.68 -4.92 0.49
N ALA A 171 5.81 -3.70 -0.03
CA ALA A 171 5.38 -2.48 0.66
C ALA A 171 3.88 -2.53 1.00
N THR A 172 3.04 -3.04 0.10
CA THR A 172 1.60 -3.16 0.33
C THR A 172 1.28 -4.19 1.42
N LEU A 173 1.98 -5.34 1.45
CA LEU A 173 1.86 -6.35 2.51
C LEU A 173 2.22 -5.80 3.89
N VAL A 174 3.33 -5.05 3.96
CA VAL A 174 3.78 -4.43 5.22
C VAL A 174 2.83 -3.31 5.66
N LEU A 175 2.33 -2.49 4.73
CA LEU A 175 1.31 -1.49 5.05
C LEU A 175 0.02 -2.15 5.53
N ALA A 176 -0.37 -3.29 4.94
CA ALA A 176 -1.50 -4.07 5.41
C ALA A 176 -1.26 -4.61 6.83
N SER A 177 -0.06 -5.10 7.15
CA SER A 177 0.26 -5.59 8.49
C SER A 177 0.24 -4.48 9.55
N LEU A 178 0.75 -3.30 9.21
CA LEU A 178 0.65 -2.10 10.05
C LEU A 178 -0.80 -1.66 10.25
N ARG A 179 -1.63 -1.80 9.21
CA ARG A 179 -3.05 -1.41 9.24
C ARG A 179 -3.91 -2.33 10.11
N VAL A 180 -3.59 -3.62 10.15
CA VAL A 180 -4.28 -4.60 11.00
C VAL A 180 -3.61 -4.77 12.37
N GLU A 181 -2.71 -3.86 12.73
CA GLU A 181 -2.00 -3.83 14.01
C GLU A 181 -1.14 -5.08 14.29
N CYS A 182 -0.56 -5.67 13.23
CA CYS A 182 0.40 -6.78 13.32
C CYS A 182 1.78 -6.40 12.74
N PRO A 183 2.49 -5.42 13.34
CA PRO A 183 3.79 -4.98 12.86
C PRO A 183 4.88 -6.07 12.91
N ASP A 184 4.78 -7.03 13.84
CA ASP A 184 5.76 -8.13 13.98
C ASP A 184 5.90 -8.94 12.70
N LEU A 185 4.76 -9.27 12.07
CA LEU A 185 4.77 -10.00 10.81
C LEU A 185 5.24 -9.12 9.65
N GLY A 186 5.01 -7.80 9.72
CA GLY A 186 5.62 -6.84 8.79
C GLY A 186 7.14 -6.88 8.82
N ARG A 187 7.74 -7.00 10.01
CA ARG A 187 9.20 -7.20 10.17
C ARG A 187 9.64 -8.50 9.53
N VAL A 188 8.99 -9.63 9.86
CA VAL A 188 9.35 -10.96 9.32
C VAL A 188 9.30 -10.97 7.79
N ILE A 189 8.28 -10.35 7.19
CA ILE A 189 8.13 -10.26 5.73
C ILE A 189 9.30 -9.50 5.09
N ILE A 190 9.71 -8.37 5.68
CA ILE A 190 10.84 -7.58 5.17
C ILE A 190 12.16 -8.34 5.35
N GLU A 191 12.40 -8.92 6.53
CA GLU A 191 13.62 -9.67 6.82
C GLU A 191 13.78 -10.90 5.92
N ASP A 192 12.71 -11.67 5.69
CA ASP A 192 12.77 -12.82 4.77
C ASP A 192 13.01 -12.38 3.32
N TRP A 193 12.44 -11.25 2.90
CA TRP A 193 12.73 -10.66 1.58
C TRP A 193 14.20 -10.20 1.48
N LEU A 194 14.71 -9.49 2.48
CA LEU A 194 16.11 -9.03 2.53
C LEU A 194 17.09 -10.21 2.52
N ALA A 195 16.77 -11.30 3.23
CA ALA A 195 17.63 -12.47 3.34
C ALA A 195 17.73 -13.30 2.05
N ARG A 196 16.70 -13.26 1.19
CA ARG A 196 16.64 -14.07 -0.03
C ARG A 196 16.92 -13.28 -1.31
N ARG A 197 16.84 -11.96 -1.25
CA ARG A 197 17.15 -11.08 -2.37
C ARG A 197 18.60 -11.29 -2.80
N ASP A 198 18.80 -11.58 -4.09
CA ASP A 198 20.12 -11.49 -4.69
C ASP A 198 20.52 -10.01 -4.73
N PRO A 199 21.68 -9.59 -4.17
CA PRO A 199 22.23 -8.26 -4.35
C PRO A 199 22.74 -8.08 -5.79
N MET A 200 21.86 -8.35 -6.76
CA MET A 200 22.21 -8.24 -8.16
C MET A 200 22.33 -6.74 -8.49
N PRO A 201 23.37 -6.33 -9.24
CA PRO A 201 23.51 -4.96 -9.68
C PRO A 201 22.28 -4.59 -10.51
N ILE A 202 21.46 -3.71 -9.93
CA ILE A 202 20.17 -3.24 -10.41
C ILE A 202 20.24 -2.99 -11.92
N ALA A 203 19.64 -3.88 -12.71
CA ALA A 203 19.42 -3.62 -14.12
C ALA A 203 18.60 -2.32 -14.19
N ALA A 204 19.08 -1.36 -14.98
CA ALA A 204 18.75 0.06 -14.92
C ALA A 204 17.26 0.45 -15.02
N ASP A 205 16.35 -0.51 -15.21
CA ASP A 205 14.94 -0.27 -15.53
C ASP A 205 14.01 -0.35 -14.30
N GLU A 206 14.29 -1.22 -13.31
CA GLU A 206 13.64 -1.15 -12.00
C GLU A 206 14.47 -0.27 -11.08
N GLY A 207 14.18 1.04 -11.12
CA GLY A 207 14.98 2.05 -10.46
C GLY A 207 15.33 1.72 -8.99
N PRO A 208 16.50 2.20 -8.51
CA PRO A 208 17.03 1.96 -7.15
C PRO A 208 16.09 2.38 -5.99
N ASP A 209 14.98 3.01 -6.34
CA ASP A 209 13.93 3.47 -5.45
C ASP A 209 13.19 2.35 -4.72
N GLY A 210 13.10 1.13 -5.28
CA GLY A 210 12.33 0.04 -4.67
C GLY A 210 12.88 -0.36 -3.30
N TYR A 211 14.15 -0.73 -3.27
CA TYR A 211 14.88 -1.09 -2.06
C TYR A 211 14.85 0.01 -1.00
N ALA A 212 15.16 1.25 -1.40
CA ALA A 212 15.19 2.38 -0.49
C ALA A 212 13.82 2.65 0.16
N LYS A 213 12.72 2.45 -0.58
CA LYS A 213 11.36 2.59 -0.03
C LYS A 213 11.02 1.48 0.97
N ILE A 214 11.50 0.26 0.77
CA ILE A 214 11.31 -0.83 1.73
C ILE A 214 12.06 -0.54 3.02
N LEU A 215 13.31 -0.08 2.94
CA LEU A 215 14.06 0.28 4.14
C LEU A 215 13.49 1.51 4.86
N ASP A 216 12.95 2.48 4.13
CA ASP A 216 12.19 3.60 4.69
C ASP A 216 10.98 3.09 5.49
N LEU A 217 10.21 2.17 4.89
CA LEU A 217 9.07 1.54 5.54
C LEU A 217 9.48 0.74 6.78
N TYR A 218 10.59 0.00 6.69
CA TYR A 218 11.09 -0.82 7.77
C TYR A 218 11.53 0.03 8.97
N CYS A 219 12.43 0.98 8.71
CA CYS A 219 13.09 1.77 9.75
C CYS A 219 12.19 2.85 10.34
N LEU A 220 11.31 3.49 9.53
CA LEU A 220 10.50 4.61 10.02
C LEU A 220 9.08 4.22 10.45
N HIS A 221 8.60 3.05 10.07
CA HIS A 221 7.22 2.64 10.39
C HIS A 221 7.14 1.33 11.17
N VAL A 222 7.79 0.25 10.71
CA VAL A 222 7.69 -1.07 11.36
C VAL A 222 8.44 -1.10 12.70
N LEU A 223 9.74 -0.83 12.69
CA LEU A 223 10.57 -0.92 13.91
C LEU A 223 10.15 0.09 15.00
N PRO A 224 9.77 1.34 14.69
CA PRO A 224 9.21 2.26 15.68
C PRO A 224 7.91 1.77 16.30
N LYS A 225 7.04 1.12 15.53
CA LYS A 225 5.79 0.52 16.06
C LYS A 225 6.07 -0.64 17.01
N LEU A 226 7.18 -1.36 16.80
CA LEU A 226 7.69 -2.40 17.69
C LEU A 226 8.55 -1.87 18.84
N GLN A 227 8.75 -0.55 18.94
CA GLN A 227 9.66 0.10 19.90
C GLN A 227 11.13 -0.36 19.78
N GLN A 228 11.53 -0.88 18.63
CA GLN A 228 12.88 -1.38 18.35
C GLN A 228 13.77 -0.29 17.74
N TRP A 229 13.88 0.85 18.43
CA TRP A 229 14.59 2.03 17.94
C TRP A 229 16.09 1.81 17.79
N ASP A 230 16.71 1.12 18.74
CA ASP A 230 18.15 0.90 18.75
C ASP A 230 18.55 -0.09 17.64
N TYR A 231 17.75 -1.14 17.44
CA TYR A 231 17.90 -2.06 16.32
C TYR A 231 17.78 -1.34 14.96
N ALA A 232 16.84 -0.40 14.80
CA ALA A 232 16.74 0.39 13.57
C ALA A 232 17.98 1.27 13.31
N SER A 233 18.59 1.83 14.37
CA SER A 233 19.83 2.61 14.26
C SER A 233 21.00 1.73 13.84
N GLU A 234 21.17 0.58 14.52
CA GLU A 234 22.22 -0.40 14.25
C GLU A 234 22.12 -0.96 12.83
N PHE A 235 20.91 -1.33 12.40
CA PHE A 235 20.65 -1.78 11.03
C PHE A 235 21.12 -0.73 10.00
N LEU A 236 20.79 0.55 10.19
CA LEU A 236 21.24 1.65 9.32
C LEU A 236 22.74 1.96 9.44
N GLU A 237 23.45 1.46 10.44
CA GLU A 237 24.91 1.57 10.55
C GLU A 237 25.62 0.53 9.68
N TYR A 238 25.10 -0.70 9.66
CA TYR A 238 25.66 -1.79 8.87
C TYR A 238 25.15 -1.84 7.42
N GLU A 239 24.07 -1.13 7.10
CA GLU A 239 23.53 -1.04 5.75
C GLU A 239 24.52 -0.41 4.76
N SER A 240 24.91 -1.18 3.73
CA SER A 240 25.94 -0.80 2.77
C SER A 240 25.42 -0.54 1.35
N GLU A 241 24.20 -0.98 1.02
CA GLU A 241 23.66 -0.85 -0.34
C GLU A 241 22.96 0.50 -0.56
N LEU A 242 22.44 1.11 0.50
CA LEU A 242 21.92 2.46 0.43
C LEU A 242 23.03 3.48 0.16
N SER A 243 22.73 4.46 -0.71
CA SER A 243 23.57 5.65 -0.84
C SER A 243 23.76 6.33 0.53
N PRO A 244 24.98 6.82 0.84
CA PRO A 244 25.29 7.38 2.16
C PRO A 244 24.37 8.54 2.53
N LYS A 245 24.03 9.38 1.54
CA LYS A 245 23.07 10.48 1.69
C LYS A 245 21.67 9.99 2.09
N SER A 246 21.18 8.91 1.50
CA SER A 246 19.86 8.36 1.83
C SER A 246 19.85 7.71 3.21
N ARG A 247 20.95 7.04 3.58
CA ARG A 247 21.16 6.45 4.90
C ARG A 247 21.20 7.52 6.00
N GLU A 248 21.93 8.61 5.80
CA GLU A 248 21.96 9.76 6.72
C GLU A 248 20.57 10.42 6.86
N ARG A 249 19.84 10.56 5.75
CA ARG A 249 18.45 11.07 5.77
C ARG A 249 17.56 10.19 6.65
N LEU A 250 17.61 8.87 6.48
CA LEU A 250 16.82 7.92 7.29
C LEU A 250 17.20 7.99 8.77
N LYS A 251 18.50 8.02 9.11
CA LYS A 251 18.96 8.19 10.50
C LYS A 251 18.45 9.48 11.13
N SER A 252 18.51 10.59 10.38
CA SER A 252 17.99 11.88 10.85
C SER A 252 16.48 11.83 11.11
N GLN A 253 15.72 11.21 10.19
CA GLN A 253 14.27 11.06 10.34
C GLN A 253 13.89 10.15 11.51
N LEU A 254 14.61 9.03 11.69
CA LEU A 254 14.43 8.12 12.81
C LEU A 254 14.64 8.82 14.16
N ASN A 255 15.73 9.57 14.29
CA ASN A 255 16.03 10.34 15.51
C ASN A 255 14.96 11.41 15.79
N ALA A 256 14.47 12.08 14.74
CA ALA A 256 13.38 13.05 14.88
C ALA A 256 12.07 12.39 15.33
N LEU A 257 11.73 11.20 14.83
CA LEU A 257 10.57 10.43 15.27
C LEU A 257 10.71 9.93 16.71
N ARG A 258 11.91 9.48 17.10
CA ARG A 258 12.20 9.07 18.49
C ARG A 258 12.06 10.22 19.48
N ALA A 259 12.56 11.41 19.14
CA ALA A 259 12.37 12.59 19.97
C ALA A 259 10.88 12.97 20.11
N GLN A 260 10.09 12.84 19.03
CA GLN A 260 8.65 13.11 19.05
C GLN A 260 7.85 12.08 19.87
N SER A 261 8.23 10.81 19.85
CA SER A 261 7.55 9.79 20.66
C SER A 261 7.79 10.02 22.15
N GLN A 262 9.01 10.38 22.54
CA GLN A 262 9.36 10.66 23.94
C GLN A 262 8.60 11.86 24.53
N THR A 263 8.38 12.92 23.75
CA THR A 263 7.60 14.09 24.22
C THR A 263 6.11 13.78 24.39
N SER A 264 5.57 12.85 23.60
CA SER A 264 4.15 12.48 23.64
C SER A 264 3.79 11.71 24.93
N PHE A 265 4.70 10.87 25.43
CA PHE A 265 4.46 10.12 26.68
C PHE A 265 4.54 11.02 27.93
N GLY A 266 5.45 12.01 27.95
CA GLY A 266 5.63 12.91 29.09
C GLY A 266 4.51 13.92 29.32
N SER A 267 3.62 14.12 28.34
CA SER A 267 2.54 15.11 28.45
C SER A 267 1.26 14.58 29.12
N SER A 268 1.18 13.28 29.41
CA SER A 268 0.12 12.72 30.27
C SER A 268 0.47 12.96 31.74
N ARG A 269 0.75 14.21 32.10
CA ARG A 269 0.86 14.61 33.50
C ARG A 269 -0.52 14.33 34.11
N PRO A 270 -0.63 13.45 35.12
CA PRO A 270 -1.90 13.22 35.77
C PRO A 270 -2.40 14.59 36.22
N LEU A 271 -3.61 14.94 35.79
CA LEU A 271 -4.38 15.97 36.46
C LEU A 271 -4.35 15.55 37.92
N GLN A 272 -3.54 16.23 38.72
CA GLN A 272 -3.69 16.20 40.16
C GLN A 272 -5.11 16.66 40.36
N ASP A 273 -6.00 15.71 40.63
CA ASP A 273 -7.30 16.00 41.23
C ASP A 273 -7.01 16.91 42.40
N GLY A 274 -7.32 18.18 42.21
CA GLY A 274 -7.35 19.17 43.27
C GLY A 274 -8.43 18.72 44.22
N PHE A 275 -8.04 17.90 45.19
CA PHE A 275 -8.77 17.71 46.43
C PHE A 275 -8.67 19.02 47.23
N ASP A 276 -9.44 20.01 46.80
CA ASP A 276 -9.84 21.15 47.62
C ASP A 276 -11.37 21.13 47.71
N SER A 277 -11.90 20.45 48.71
CA SER A 277 -12.67 21.17 49.74
C SER A 277 -13.00 20.26 50.92
N ALA A 278 -12.58 20.75 52.08
CA ALA A 278 -12.65 20.13 53.39
C ALA A 278 -14.07 19.70 53.81
N THR A 279 -14.18 18.49 54.36
CA THR A 279 -15.14 18.20 55.42
C THR A 279 -14.35 17.81 56.68
N PRO A 280 -14.47 18.56 57.79
CA PRO A 280 -13.66 18.33 58.97
C PRO A 280 -14.20 17.14 59.76
N ARG A 281 -13.42 16.06 59.86
CA ARG A 281 -13.72 14.94 60.76
C ARG A 281 -12.82 15.03 61.99
N PRO A 282 -13.38 14.95 63.21
CA PRO A 282 -12.64 15.22 64.43
C PRO A 282 -11.69 14.09 64.82
N ARG A 283 -10.61 14.53 65.46
CA ARG A 283 -9.50 13.82 66.07
C ARG A 283 -9.91 12.57 66.86
N SER A 284 -9.10 11.53 66.77
CA SER A 284 -8.66 10.76 67.94
C SER A 284 -7.29 10.12 67.68
N PRO A 285 -6.45 9.94 68.72
CA PRO A 285 -5.01 9.68 68.60
C PRO A 285 -4.63 8.23 68.89
N ALA A 286 -3.53 7.74 68.33
CA ALA A 286 -2.54 6.93 69.06
C ALA A 286 -1.35 6.59 68.16
N ALA A 287 -0.16 6.71 68.77
CA ALA A 287 1.14 6.42 68.21
C ALA A 287 1.40 4.90 68.11
N SER A 288 2.33 4.52 67.23
CA SER A 288 3.49 3.73 67.64
C SER A 288 4.55 3.66 66.54
N SER A 289 5.72 4.13 66.93
CA SER A 289 7.03 3.97 66.32
C SER A 289 7.55 2.55 66.55
N SER A 290 8.20 1.93 65.57
CA SER A 290 9.23 0.85 65.68
C SER A 290 9.70 0.55 64.25
N SER A 291 10.91 0.91 63.79
CA SER A 291 12.26 0.42 64.14
C SER A 291 12.50 -1.09 63.95
N SER A 292 13.64 -1.38 63.30
CA SER A 292 14.42 -2.63 63.23
C SER A 292 14.13 -3.59 62.06
N SER A 293 15.02 -3.74 61.06
CA SER A 293 16.30 -4.51 60.98
C SER A 293 16.13 -6.02 60.72
N SER A 294 17.14 -6.62 60.06
CA SER A 294 17.41 -8.07 59.77
C SER A 294 17.11 -8.43 58.31
N LEU A 295 18.04 -8.65 57.36
CA LEU A 295 19.29 -9.44 57.32
C LEU A 295 19.14 -10.89 57.80
N SER A 296 19.51 -11.83 56.90
CA SER A 296 19.58 -13.31 57.01
C SER A 296 18.43 -14.01 56.27
N THR A 297 18.55 -15.13 55.55
CA THR A 297 19.67 -16.02 55.16
C THR A 297 19.06 -17.02 54.15
N THR A 298 19.90 -17.50 53.24
CA THR A 298 19.83 -18.81 52.54
C THR A 298 18.75 -19.79 52.99
N SER A 299 17.87 -20.22 52.07
CA SER A 299 17.08 -21.45 52.23
C SER A 299 17.04 -22.23 50.91
N THR A 300 17.94 -23.21 50.84
CA THR A 300 17.91 -24.36 49.94
C THR A 300 16.87 -25.35 50.46
N HIS A 301 15.86 -25.70 49.66
CA HIS A 301 15.21 -27.00 49.84
C HIS A 301 14.69 -27.56 48.50
N THR A 302 15.44 -28.55 48.02
CA THR A 302 15.05 -29.60 47.08
C THR A 302 14.03 -30.54 47.74
N VAL A 303 12.92 -30.88 47.07
CA VAL A 303 12.28 -32.21 47.17
C VAL A 303 11.57 -32.53 45.85
N VAL A 304 11.91 -33.70 45.31
CA VAL A 304 11.29 -34.42 44.19
C VAL A 304 10.41 -35.53 44.77
N PRO A 305 9.32 -35.93 44.10
CA PRO A 305 9.02 -37.36 43.97
C PRO A 305 8.69 -37.73 42.51
N THR A 306 9.57 -38.46 41.81
CA THR A 306 9.47 -39.91 41.51
C THR A 306 8.05 -40.47 41.47
N ASN A 307 7.59 -40.85 40.27
CA ASN A 307 6.89 -42.11 40.10
C ASN A 307 7.25 -42.78 38.76
N ARG A 308 7.73 -44.03 38.89
CA ARG A 308 8.06 -44.98 37.82
C ARG A 308 6.97 -46.06 37.78
N SER A 309 6.54 -46.46 36.59
CA SER A 309 6.15 -47.83 36.22
C SER A 309 5.86 -47.83 34.70
N SER A 310 6.74 -48.30 33.83
CA SER A 310 7.05 -49.71 33.47
C SER A 310 6.09 -50.30 32.42
N GLY A 311 6.65 -50.71 31.28
CA GLY A 311 6.01 -51.43 30.18
C GLY A 311 6.64 -51.05 28.84
N LEU A 312 7.89 -51.41 28.50
CA LEU A 312 8.36 -52.70 27.96
C LEU A 312 7.64 -53.15 26.67
N ALA A 313 8.20 -52.76 25.52
CA ALA A 313 8.44 -53.55 24.29
C ALA A 313 8.90 -52.58 23.17
N GLN A 314 10.15 -52.67 22.68
CA GLN A 314 10.54 -53.37 21.42
C GLN A 314 10.30 -52.44 20.20
N THR A 315 11.22 -52.06 19.30
CA THR A 315 12.53 -52.57 18.85
C THR A 315 13.19 -51.54 17.91
N HIS A 316 14.53 -51.53 17.91
CA HIS A 316 15.52 -51.11 16.90
C HIS A 316 15.14 -50.24 15.67
N SER A 317 15.88 -49.14 15.50
CA SER A 317 16.73 -48.78 14.32
C SER A 317 17.40 -47.42 14.59
N ARG A 318 18.63 -47.34 15.13
CA ARG A 318 19.92 -47.26 14.40
C ARG A 318 19.91 -46.37 13.15
N SER A 319 20.28 -45.09 13.30
CA SER A 319 21.30 -44.45 12.45
C SER A 319 21.81 -43.16 13.07
N SER A 320 23.13 -43.09 13.15
CA SER A 320 23.98 -42.18 13.90
C SER A 320 24.21 -40.83 13.23
N SER A 321 24.14 -39.78 14.04
CA SER A 321 24.83 -38.50 13.86
C SER A 321 26.34 -38.68 14.04
N ARG A 322 27.15 -38.24 13.07
CA ARG A 322 28.58 -38.02 13.25
C ARG A 322 28.94 -36.59 12.84
N SER A 323 29.22 -35.79 13.87
CA SER A 323 30.02 -34.57 13.80
C SER A 323 31.50 -34.93 13.67
N SER A 324 32.22 -34.30 12.75
CA SER A 324 33.67 -34.25 12.78
C SER A 324 34.15 -32.87 12.32
N LYS A 325 34.73 -32.13 13.27
CA LYS A 325 35.61 -30.99 13.01
C LYS A 325 37.01 -31.53 12.76
N SER A 326 37.73 -30.97 11.77
CA SER A 326 39.19 -30.91 11.75
C SER A 326 39.66 -29.71 10.91
N ASP A 327 40.44 -28.85 11.56
CA ASP A 327 41.42 -27.94 10.95
C ASP A 327 42.51 -28.70 10.20
N ALA A 328 43.02 -28.13 9.09
CA ALA A 328 44.45 -28.22 8.73
C ALA A 328 44.82 -27.23 7.60
N THR A 329 45.93 -26.54 7.86
CA THR A 329 46.62 -25.47 7.15
C THR A 329 47.42 -25.87 5.90
N ALA A 330 47.54 -24.88 4.99
CA ALA A 330 48.75 -24.40 4.28
C ALA A 330 49.31 -25.06 2.98
N ARG A 331 49.53 -24.15 1.99
CA ARG A 331 50.57 -24.07 0.93
C ARG A 331 50.57 -25.14 -0.18
N ALA A 332 51.12 -24.92 -1.38
CA ALA A 332 51.43 -23.79 -2.24
C ALA A 332 51.94 -24.39 -3.59
N ALA A 333 51.86 -23.58 -4.66
CA ALA A 333 52.67 -23.66 -5.87
C ALA A 333 52.41 -24.78 -6.90
N ALA A 334 52.04 -24.37 -8.13
CA ALA A 334 52.95 -24.27 -9.27
C ALA A 334 52.33 -24.71 -10.62
N GLN A 335 52.48 -23.82 -11.61
CA GLN A 335 52.64 -24.08 -13.06
C GLN A 335 51.39 -24.52 -13.86
N SER A 336 51.21 -24.18 -15.15
CA SER A 336 51.83 -23.25 -16.09
C SER A 336 51.12 -23.44 -17.46
N ARG A 337 51.20 -22.39 -18.31
CA ARG A 337 51.01 -22.33 -19.79
C ARG A 337 49.59 -21.95 -20.28
N LYS A 338 49.33 -20.75 -20.80
CA LYS A 338 49.84 -19.98 -21.98
C LYS A 338 49.36 -20.50 -23.35
N SER A 339 48.52 -19.69 -24.00
CA SER A 339 48.70 -19.14 -25.37
C SER A 339 47.57 -18.11 -25.63
N ARG A 340 47.83 -16.79 -25.61
CA ARG A 340 48.24 -15.89 -26.72
C ARG A 340 47.35 -15.93 -27.98
N LEU A 341 46.44 -14.94 -28.09
CA LEU A 341 46.35 -13.84 -29.09
C LEU A 341 47.04 -14.02 -30.47
N PRO A 342 46.46 -13.48 -31.57
CA PRO A 342 46.63 -12.04 -31.85
C PRO A 342 45.45 -11.26 -32.46
N SER A 343 45.60 -9.94 -32.31
CA SER A 343 44.89 -8.79 -32.88
C SER A 343 45.37 -8.45 -34.29
N LEU A 344 44.46 -8.01 -35.17
CA LEU A 344 44.60 -7.05 -36.31
C LEU A 344 43.17 -6.59 -36.67
N GLN A 345 42.72 -5.33 -36.55
CA GLN A 345 43.03 -4.11 -37.31
C GLN A 345 42.49 -4.10 -38.76
N ALA A 346 41.38 -3.38 -38.99
CA ALA A 346 41.00 -2.65 -40.22
C ALA A 346 39.73 -1.82 -39.90
N GLN A 347 39.77 -0.49 -39.80
CA GLN A 347 39.55 0.48 -40.90
C GLN A 347 38.41 0.10 -41.86
N ASN A 348 37.30 0.83 -41.81
CA ASN A 348 36.76 1.48 -43.02
C ASN A 348 35.78 2.62 -42.71
N GLU A 349 35.99 3.72 -43.41
CA GLU A 349 35.16 4.92 -43.50
C GLU A 349 33.98 4.74 -44.47
N ASN A 350 33.09 5.74 -44.44
CA ASN A 350 32.15 6.15 -45.49
C ASN A 350 30.88 5.32 -45.71
N ALA A 351 29.72 5.91 -45.37
CA ALA A 351 28.84 6.48 -46.39
C ALA A 351 27.59 7.15 -45.78
N ARG A 352 27.30 8.34 -46.32
CA ARG A 352 26.02 9.04 -46.29
C ARG A 352 24.87 8.13 -46.73
N SER A 353 23.70 8.25 -46.11
CA SER A 353 22.44 8.10 -46.84
C SER A 353 21.31 8.89 -46.19
N SER A 354 20.90 9.92 -46.91
CA SER A 354 19.65 10.65 -46.81
C SER A 354 18.52 9.85 -47.48
N ASN A 355 17.38 9.70 -46.80
CA ASN A 355 16.06 9.46 -47.39
C ASN A 355 15.04 10.03 -46.37
N SER A 356 14.27 11.08 -46.61
CA SER A 356 13.41 11.43 -47.75
C SER A 356 12.29 10.42 -47.99
N ARG A 357 11.05 10.94 -48.08
CA ARG A 357 9.74 10.30 -48.34
C ARG A 357 9.01 9.77 -47.09
N SER A 358 7.71 10.00 -46.92
CA SER A 358 6.72 10.66 -47.78
C SER A 358 5.48 11.05 -46.99
N ARG A 359 4.95 12.22 -47.34
CA ARG A 359 3.52 12.52 -47.45
C ARG A 359 2.68 11.25 -47.68
N ASN A 360 1.64 11.07 -46.88
CA ASN A 360 0.39 10.58 -47.41
C ASN A 360 -0.79 11.35 -46.80
N SER A 361 -1.54 11.93 -47.72
CA SER A 361 -2.80 12.62 -47.57
C SER A 361 -3.96 11.66 -47.78
N ARG A 362 -5.16 12.13 -47.42
CA ARG A 362 -6.51 11.58 -47.72
C ARG A 362 -6.91 10.44 -46.77
N THR A 363 -8.08 10.45 -46.16
CA THR A 363 -9.39 10.69 -46.78
C THR A 363 -10.40 11.27 -45.79
N ALA A 364 -11.05 12.35 -46.21
CA ALA A 364 -12.36 12.74 -45.72
C ALA A 364 -13.41 11.95 -46.51
N SER A 365 -14.45 11.44 -45.85
CA SER A 365 -15.83 11.23 -46.36
C SER A 365 -16.66 10.40 -45.38
N SER A 366 -17.74 11.01 -44.87
CA SER A 366 -19.11 10.46 -44.67
C SER A 366 -19.78 11.32 -43.57
N SER A 367 -20.68 12.25 -43.88
CA SER A 367 -22.06 12.14 -44.38
C SER A 367 -23.04 11.50 -43.36
N SER A 368 -24.23 12.12 -43.29
CA SER A 368 -25.43 11.81 -42.45
C SER A 368 -25.33 12.23 -40.97
N THR A 369 -26.26 12.96 -40.36
CA THR A 369 -27.70 13.13 -40.64
C THR A 369 -28.19 14.46 -40.07
N SER A 370 -28.86 15.24 -40.91
CA SER A 370 -29.67 16.40 -40.54
C SER A 370 -31.02 15.92 -40.00
N GLY A 371 -31.36 16.33 -38.78
CA GLY A 371 -32.66 16.12 -38.16
C GLY A 371 -33.19 17.44 -37.63
N ILE A 372 -33.81 18.23 -38.51
CA ILE A 372 -34.58 19.41 -38.18
C ILE A 372 -36.00 18.94 -37.80
N ARG A 373 -36.47 19.26 -36.59
CA ARG A 373 -37.91 19.44 -36.35
C ARG A 373 -38.18 20.51 -35.29
N PRO A 374 -39.25 21.31 -35.46
CA PRO A 374 -39.43 22.58 -34.76
C PRO A 374 -40.35 22.50 -33.54
N SER A 375 -40.17 23.50 -32.68
CA SER A 375 -41.07 24.15 -31.72
C SER A 375 -42.53 23.69 -31.59
N THR A 376 -42.97 23.45 -30.35
CA THR A 376 -44.26 23.95 -29.81
C THR A 376 -44.17 24.14 -28.28
N LEU A 377 -44.34 25.40 -27.85
CA LEU A 377 -44.79 25.85 -26.51
C LEU A 377 -46.33 26.04 -26.59
N PRO A 378 -47.07 26.49 -25.55
CA PRO A 378 -46.86 26.48 -24.09
C PRO A 378 -48.10 25.94 -23.33
N ARG A 379 -47.99 25.61 -22.03
CA ARG A 379 -49.18 25.70 -21.13
C ARG A 379 -48.78 26.03 -19.70
N ALA A 380 -49.18 27.23 -19.28
CA ALA A 380 -49.11 27.73 -17.92
C ALA A 380 -50.24 27.15 -17.06
N SER A 381 -50.00 27.07 -15.75
CA SER A 381 -51.03 27.21 -14.73
C SER A 381 -50.41 27.87 -13.49
N PRO A 382 -51.06 28.89 -12.92
CA PRO A 382 -50.60 29.60 -11.73
C PRO A 382 -51.07 28.85 -10.47
N VAL A 383 -50.45 29.08 -9.31
CA VAL A 383 -51.12 29.20 -8.00
C VAL A 383 -50.10 29.37 -6.85
N ALA A 384 -50.48 30.27 -5.94
CA ALA A 384 -50.05 30.48 -4.56
C ALA A 384 -48.64 31.03 -4.28
N GLN A 385 -48.60 32.35 -4.19
CA GLN A 385 -47.68 33.12 -3.36
C GLN A 385 -47.85 32.71 -1.88
N SER A 386 -46.75 32.35 -1.21
CA SER A 386 -46.67 32.33 0.24
C SER A 386 -45.48 33.19 0.66
N THR A 387 -45.79 34.37 1.18
CA THR A 387 -44.85 35.37 1.69
C THR A 387 -44.33 34.92 3.06
N ALA A 388 -43.33 34.03 3.05
CA ALA A 388 -42.54 33.75 4.25
C ALA A 388 -41.29 34.63 4.26
N VAL A 389 -41.24 35.59 5.19
CA VAL A 389 -40.07 36.44 5.47
C VAL A 389 -38.98 35.57 6.07
N THR A 390 -38.18 34.93 5.21
CA THR A 390 -37.01 34.15 5.62
C THR A 390 -35.81 35.07 5.79
N ARG A 391 -35.25 35.07 7.00
CA ARG A 391 -34.02 35.77 7.38
C ARG A 391 -32.92 35.53 6.33
N LEU A 392 -32.36 36.62 5.81
CA LEU A 392 -31.24 36.61 4.87
C LEU A 392 -30.06 35.84 5.49
N SER A 393 -29.90 34.59 5.09
CA SER A 393 -28.71 33.81 5.35
C SER A 393 -27.61 34.30 4.43
N THR A 394 -26.38 34.46 4.93
CA THR A 394 -25.20 34.79 4.10
C THR A 394 -25.05 33.84 2.90
N TYR A 395 -25.61 32.63 3.00
CA TYR A 395 -25.70 31.67 1.91
C TYR A 395 -26.56 32.14 0.73
N SER A 396 -27.66 32.88 0.93
CA SER A 396 -28.49 33.38 -0.17
C SER A 396 -27.80 34.52 -0.93
N LEU A 397 -26.97 35.31 -0.24
CA LEU A 397 -26.18 36.38 -0.83
C LEU A 397 -25.00 35.81 -1.64
N VAL A 398 -24.36 34.74 -1.15
CA VAL A 398 -23.35 33.99 -1.90
C VAL A 398 -23.97 33.25 -3.09
N LYS A 399 -25.16 32.64 -2.93
CA LYS A 399 -25.86 31.97 -4.03
C LYS A 399 -26.26 32.95 -5.13
N ALA A 400 -26.87 34.09 -4.78
CA ALA A 400 -27.29 35.11 -5.74
C ALA A 400 -26.10 35.74 -6.49
N THR A 401 -24.92 35.81 -5.85
CA THR A 401 -23.70 36.32 -6.51
C THR A 401 -23.02 35.29 -7.41
N ILE A 402 -23.24 33.99 -7.19
CA ILE A 402 -22.64 32.91 -8.00
C ILE A 402 -23.57 32.43 -9.13
N GLU A 403 -24.89 32.58 -8.97
CA GLU A 403 -25.92 32.16 -9.93
C GLU A 403 -25.72 32.67 -11.37
N PRO A 404 -25.38 33.97 -11.63
CA PRO A 404 -25.14 34.43 -13.00
C PRO A 404 -23.90 33.76 -13.63
N TYR A 405 -22.92 33.33 -12.85
CA TYR A 405 -21.72 32.66 -13.34
C TYR A 405 -21.92 31.17 -13.63
N LEU A 406 -22.89 30.52 -12.98
CA LEU A 406 -23.23 29.11 -13.21
C LEU A 406 -24.08 28.86 -14.46
N SER A 407 -24.77 29.89 -14.98
CA SER A 407 -25.58 29.79 -16.21
C SER A 407 -24.77 29.90 -17.51
N THR A 408 -23.48 30.28 -17.42
CA THR A 408 -22.61 30.40 -18.59
C THR A 408 -22.17 29.03 -19.11
N SER A 409 -21.74 28.99 -20.38
CA SER A 409 -21.43 27.77 -21.13
C SER A 409 -20.64 26.74 -20.31
N ARG A 410 -20.90 25.44 -20.53
CA ARG A 410 -20.21 24.34 -19.81
C ARG A 410 -18.68 24.47 -19.80
N LEU A 411 -18.10 25.12 -20.81
CA LEU A 411 -16.68 25.41 -20.88
C LEU A 411 -16.23 26.46 -19.84
N THR A 412 -17.03 27.50 -19.63
CA THR A 412 -16.75 28.57 -18.67
C THR A 412 -16.82 28.06 -17.23
N THR A 413 -17.83 27.24 -16.92
CA THR A 413 -17.95 26.60 -15.60
C THR A 413 -16.80 25.61 -15.34
N MET A 414 -16.40 24.81 -16.34
CA MET A 414 -15.21 23.96 -16.24
C MET A 414 -13.93 24.78 -16.06
N PHE A 415 -13.76 25.89 -16.78
CA PHE A 415 -12.60 26.77 -16.62
C PHE A 415 -12.54 27.42 -15.24
N VAL A 416 -13.67 27.91 -14.72
CA VAL A 416 -13.73 28.48 -13.37
C VAL A 416 -13.42 27.43 -12.31
N LEU A 417 -13.97 26.22 -12.43
CA LEU A 417 -13.82 25.17 -11.43
C LEU A 417 -12.43 24.49 -11.47
N PHE A 418 -11.85 24.29 -12.65
CA PHE A 418 -10.57 23.59 -12.80
C PHE A 418 -9.35 24.50 -12.94
N VAL A 419 -9.52 25.78 -13.28
CA VAL A 419 -8.40 26.72 -13.48
C VAL A 419 -8.42 27.82 -12.43
N VAL A 420 -9.54 28.54 -12.30
CA VAL A 420 -9.63 29.71 -11.42
C VAL A 420 -9.66 29.29 -9.94
N PHE A 421 -10.46 28.29 -9.57
CA PHE A 421 -10.59 27.86 -8.18
C PHE A 421 -9.27 27.32 -7.58
N PRO A 422 -8.46 26.50 -8.28
CA PRO A 422 -7.13 26.12 -7.80
C PRO A 422 -6.15 27.29 -7.71
N LEU A 423 -6.17 28.22 -8.66
CA LEU A 423 -5.31 29.42 -8.65
C LEU A 423 -5.61 30.33 -7.46
N VAL A 424 -6.89 30.60 -7.20
CA VAL A 424 -7.33 31.42 -6.06
C VAL A 424 -7.02 30.72 -4.74
N SER A 425 -7.26 29.41 -4.64
CA SER A 425 -6.89 28.62 -3.46
C SER A 425 -5.39 28.64 -3.20
N PHE A 426 -4.57 28.57 -4.25
CA PHE A 426 -3.12 28.67 -4.16
C PHE A 426 -2.66 30.06 -3.68
N LEU A 427 -3.27 31.13 -4.19
CA LEU A 427 -2.98 32.50 -3.79
C LEU A 427 -3.39 32.78 -2.33
N ILE A 428 -4.56 32.31 -1.89
CA ILE A 428 -5.01 32.43 -0.50
C ILE A 428 -4.08 31.63 0.42
N ARG A 429 -3.66 30.43 0.02
CA ARG A 429 -2.70 29.62 0.79
C ARG A 429 -1.33 30.29 0.89
N LYS A 430 -0.85 30.92 -0.18
CA LYS A 430 0.40 31.70 -0.20
C LYS A 430 0.29 32.93 0.70
N ARG A 431 -0.84 33.64 0.67
CA ARG A 431 -1.10 34.82 1.50
C ARG A 431 -1.25 34.47 2.98
N ARG A 432 -1.93 33.36 3.33
CA ARG A 432 -2.00 32.87 4.72
C ARG A 432 -0.63 32.47 5.27
N ARG A 433 0.23 31.88 4.44
CA ARG A 433 1.63 31.59 4.82
C ARG A 433 2.47 32.85 5.01
N ALA A 434 2.27 33.88 4.20
CA ALA A 434 2.96 35.16 4.35
C ALA A 434 2.46 35.97 5.58
N ALA A 435 1.17 35.91 5.88
CA ALA A 435 0.58 36.58 7.05
C ALA A 435 0.94 35.88 8.38
N GLY A 436 1.04 34.55 8.39
CA GLY A 436 1.46 33.78 9.56
C GLY A 436 2.88 34.10 10.03
N THR A 437 3.76 34.55 9.14
CA THR A 437 5.11 35.01 9.48
C THR A 437 5.18 36.46 9.98
N ALA A 438 4.16 37.29 9.72
CA ALA A 438 4.14 38.69 10.16
C ALA A 438 3.56 38.87 11.58
N ASN A 439 2.66 37.98 12.03
CA ASN A 439 2.06 38.07 13.37
C ASN A 439 2.87 37.39 14.49
N ALA A 440 3.95 36.67 14.16
CA ALA A 440 4.86 36.11 15.17
C ALA A 440 5.88 37.14 15.72
N GLY A 441 5.86 38.39 15.22
CA GLY A 441 6.86 39.41 15.54
C GLY A 441 6.45 40.47 16.57
N ARG A 442 5.27 40.38 17.22
CA ARG A 442 4.77 41.47 18.10
C ARG A 442 4.56 41.10 19.57
N ALA A 443 5.08 39.96 20.03
CA ALA A 443 5.13 39.66 21.45
C ALA A 443 6.55 39.20 21.85
N GLY A 444 7.27 40.07 22.58
CA GLY A 444 8.41 39.68 23.41
C GLY A 444 9.80 39.91 22.81
N ALA A 445 10.24 41.16 22.80
CA ALA A 445 11.64 41.52 22.63
C ALA A 445 12.45 41.24 23.91
N ARG A 446 13.33 40.22 23.90
CA ARG A 446 14.70 40.26 24.48
C ARG A 446 15.41 38.92 24.29
N ALA A 447 16.25 38.84 23.26
CA ALA A 447 17.51 38.07 23.25
C ALA A 447 18.17 38.23 21.87
N THR A 448 19.16 39.12 21.84
CA THR A 448 20.15 39.25 20.78
C THR A 448 21.00 37.99 20.70
N THR A 449 21.05 37.30 19.55
CA THR A 449 22.26 36.68 18.98
C THR A 449 22.00 36.07 17.59
N ALA A 450 22.75 36.58 16.61
CA ALA A 450 23.23 35.90 15.39
C ALA A 450 22.29 34.95 14.62
N ILE A 451 21.49 35.49 13.70
CA ILE A 451 20.90 34.71 12.61
C ILE A 451 22.00 34.46 11.56
N THR A 452 22.60 33.27 11.62
CA THR A 452 23.65 32.84 10.68
C THR A 452 23.11 32.51 9.29
N ASN A 453 23.91 32.77 8.25
CA ASN A 453 23.67 32.49 6.83
C ASN A 453 23.27 31.04 6.49
N ALA A 454 23.41 30.10 7.43
CA ALA A 454 23.02 28.70 7.28
C ALA A 454 21.51 28.51 7.06
N GLU A 455 20.66 29.36 7.62
CA GLU A 455 19.20 29.22 7.50
C GLU A 455 18.67 29.72 6.15
N LEU A 456 19.37 30.67 5.52
CA LEU A 456 19.08 31.14 4.17
C LEU A 456 19.47 30.09 3.12
N VAL A 457 20.56 29.35 3.36
CA VAL A 457 21.02 28.23 2.52
C VAL A 457 20.09 27.01 2.67
N ARG A 458 19.59 26.73 3.89
CA ARG A 458 18.58 25.67 4.14
C ARG A 458 17.27 25.94 3.41
N ARG A 459 16.85 27.21 3.31
CA ARG A 459 15.67 27.61 2.54
C ARG A 459 15.86 27.53 1.02
N ARG A 460 17.09 27.66 0.51
CA ARG A 460 17.40 27.51 -0.92
C ARG A 460 17.64 26.07 -1.37
N LEU A 461 18.07 25.17 -0.47
CA LEU A 461 18.35 23.76 -0.81
C LEU A 461 17.19 22.79 -0.50
N GLY A 462 16.19 23.17 0.29
CA GLY A 462 15.01 22.32 0.60
C GLY A 462 13.91 22.29 -0.48
N GLY A 463 14.18 22.83 -1.67
CA GLY A 463 13.19 23.04 -2.74
C GLY A 463 13.17 22.00 -3.86
N VAL A 464 14.00 20.96 -3.81
CA VAL A 464 14.17 20.03 -4.93
C VAL A 464 13.89 18.60 -4.49
N GLU A 465 12.92 17.98 -5.19
CA GLU A 465 12.63 16.54 -5.27
C GLU A 465 12.02 15.84 -4.04
N VAL A 466 10.81 16.29 -3.67
CA VAL A 466 9.75 15.32 -3.37
C VAL A 466 8.78 15.42 -4.53
N GLY A 467 8.79 14.41 -5.40
CA GLY A 467 7.99 14.36 -6.62
C GLY A 467 6.57 14.86 -6.37
N ILE A 468 6.14 15.81 -7.21
CA ILE A 468 4.85 16.53 -7.11
C ILE A 468 3.68 15.53 -6.96
N LEU A 469 3.81 14.33 -7.51
CA LEU A 469 2.84 13.25 -7.44
C LEU A 469 2.69 12.63 -6.04
N GLY A 470 3.77 12.48 -5.26
CA GLY A 470 3.73 11.97 -3.89
C GLY A 470 3.12 12.98 -2.90
N ARG A 471 3.39 14.28 -3.13
CA ARG A 471 2.76 15.36 -2.36
C ARG A 471 1.28 15.54 -2.72
N ALA A 472 0.91 15.34 -3.99
CA ALA A 472 -0.48 15.36 -4.42
C ALA A 472 -1.27 14.20 -3.80
N TRP A 473 -0.73 12.97 -3.82
CA TRP A 473 -1.37 11.80 -3.22
C TRP A 473 -1.52 11.89 -1.71
N GLY A 474 -0.47 12.30 -0.98
CA GLY A 474 -0.56 12.54 0.46
C GLY A 474 -1.56 13.66 0.81
N GLY A 475 -1.69 14.68 -0.05
CA GLY A 475 -2.67 15.74 0.09
C GLY A 475 -4.11 15.27 -0.14
N VAL A 476 -4.34 14.40 -1.13
CA VAL A 476 -5.66 13.83 -1.44
C VAL A 476 -6.10 12.86 -0.34
N ILE A 477 -5.23 11.97 0.13
CA ILE A 477 -5.56 11.04 1.22
C ILE A 477 -5.91 11.81 2.50
N ARG A 478 -5.16 12.87 2.81
CA ARG A 478 -5.41 13.73 3.97
C ARG A 478 -6.68 14.57 3.83
N ALA A 479 -6.96 15.10 2.64
CA ALA A 479 -8.18 15.84 2.37
C ALA A 479 -9.41 14.94 2.47
N VAL A 480 -9.35 13.71 1.93
CA VAL A 480 -10.45 12.74 2.03
C VAL A 480 -10.66 12.30 3.49
N THR A 481 -9.59 12.05 4.25
CA THR A 481 -9.72 11.71 5.68
C THR A 481 -10.23 12.87 6.53
N ASP A 482 -9.80 14.12 6.28
CA ASP A 482 -10.34 15.30 6.98
C ASP A 482 -11.80 15.55 6.60
N THR A 483 -12.20 15.33 5.35
CA THR A 483 -13.60 15.51 4.92
C THR A 483 -14.51 14.44 5.51
N VAL A 484 -14.04 13.19 5.62
CA VAL A 484 -14.78 12.10 6.28
C VAL A 484 -14.84 12.32 7.80
N LYS A 485 -13.77 12.85 8.41
CA LYS A 485 -13.75 13.18 9.83
C LYS A 485 -14.66 14.37 10.17
N MET A 486 -14.78 15.36 9.29
CA MET A 486 -15.70 16.48 9.47
C MET A 486 -17.15 16.16 9.09
N ALA A 487 -17.39 15.20 8.21
CA ALA A 487 -18.74 14.71 7.91
C ALA A 487 -19.29 13.75 8.98
N GLY A 488 -18.41 13.15 9.80
CA GLY A 488 -18.76 12.20 10.86
C GLY A 488 -18.80 12.78 12.28
N SER A 489 -18.24 13.97 12.53
CA SER A 489 -18.41 14.67 13.80
C SER A 489 -19.65 15.58 13.70
N GLY A 490 -20.77 15.06 14.19
CA GLY A 490 -22.13 15.55 14.00
C GLY A 490 -22.37 17.06 14.09
N LEU A 491 -23.43 17.44 13.37
CA LEU A 491 -24.40 18.44 13.80
C LEU A 491 -25.42 17.73 14.69
#